data_AF-A0A959RY07-F1
#
_entry.id   AF-A0A959RY07-F1
#
_cell.length_a   1.000
_cell.length_b   1.000
_cell.length_c   1.000
_cell.angle_alpha   90.00
_cell.angle_beta   90.00
_cell.angle_gamma   90.00
#
_symmetry.space_group_name_H-M   'P 1'
#
loop_
_entity.id
_entity.type
_entity.pdbx_description
1 polymer ?
#
loop_
_entity_poly.entity_id
_entity_poly.type
_entity_poly.pdbx_seq_one_letter_code
_entity_poly.pdbx_strand_id
1 'polypeptide(L)'
;MKFLTIVSLAVLPMFGMAQSISPEVIASAGEHYDNGTTQLSWTLGEVVIDTYDNGTNVLTQGFHQTQLTVTSIEETLSNVRLNMYPNPTSELLNIELGNNESDIELKLFDMGGKLVYTNKIEAYQTKYVVPMNAVATGNYLIQMSSVDGKMNTTHKVMKVGVAQ
;
A
#
# COMPACT_ATOMS: atom_id res chain seq x y z
N MET A 1 53.34 17.79 -11.89
CA MET A 1 52.73 18.24 -10.61
C MET A 1 51.24 18.63 -10.74
N LYS A 2 50.80 19.27 -11.85
CA LYS A 2 49.37 19.61 -12.07
C LYS A 2 48.43 18.39 -12.24
N PHE A 3 48.93 17.31 -12.85
CA PHE A 3 48.14 16.08 -13.02
C PHE A 3 47.85 15.37 -11.69
N LEU A 4 48.84 15.32 -10.79
CA LEU A 4 48.70 14.69 -9.46
C LEU A 4 47.72 15.44 -8.56
N THR A 5 47.68 16.77 -8.67
CA THR A 5 46.73 17.62 -7.91
C THR A 5 45.30 17.47 -8.40
N ILE A 6 45.08 17.30 -9.71
CA ILE A 6 43.75 17.03 -10.28
C ILE A 6 43.23 15.66 -9.85
N VAL A 7 44.09 14.62 -9.86
CA VAL A 7 43.73 13.28 -9.39
C VAL A 7 43.39 13.29 -7.90
N SER A 8 44.18 14.00 -7.08
CA SER A 8 43.90 14.14 -5.65
C SER A 8 42.57 14.84 -5.36
N LEU A 9 42.19 15.86 -6.15
CA LEU A 9 40.94 16.59 -5.98
C LEU A 9 39.73 15.76 -6.42
N ALA A 10 39.89 14.87 -7.40
CA ALA A 10 38.84 14.00 -7.91
C ALA A 10 38.53 12.80 -6.98
N VAL A 11 39.51 12.35 -6.17
CA VAL A 11 39.35 11.21 -5.26
C VAL A 11 38.80 11.61 -3.89
N LEU A 12 38.93 12.87 -3.49
CA LEU A 12 38.44 13.39 -2.20
C LEU A 12 36.94 13.17 -1.91
N PRO A 13 36.00 13.32 -2.87
CA PRO A 13 34.57 13.12 -2.59
C PRO A 13 34.15 11.65 -2.45
N MET A 14 35.02 10.67 -2.74
CA MET A 14 34.71 9.24 -2.61
C MET A 14 34.78 8.71 -1.17
N PHE A 15 35.26 9.52 -0.22
CA PHE A 15 35.33 9.17 1.21
C PHE A 15 34.25 9.84 2.07
N GLY A 16 33.28 10.53 1.45
CA GLY A 16 32.14 11.08 2.15
C GLY A 16 31.14 10.00 2.53
N MET A 17 31.13 9.58 3.79
CA MET A 17 30.00 8.83 4.34
C MET A 17 28.78 9.75 4.30
N ALA A 18 27.76 9.40 3.52
CA ALA A 18 26.49 10.11 3.53
C ALA A 18 25.80 9.94 4.90
N GLN A 19 25.30 11.02 5.48
CA GLN A 19 24.52 10.98 6.72
C GLN A 19 23.17 10.30 6.47
N SER A 20 22.84 9.29 7.29
CA SER A 20 21.48 8.73 7.35
C SER A 20 20.63 9.66 8.22
N ILE A 21 19.57 10.23 7.66
CA ILE A 21 18.59 11.00 8.44
C ILE A 21 17.65 9.98 9.08
N SER A 22 18.01 9.49 10.27
CA SER A 22 17.05 8.83 11.15
C SER A 22 16.38 9.87 12.04
N PRO A 23 15.08 9.74 12.34
CA PRO A 23 14.46 10.55 13.38
C PRO A 23 15.23 10.44 14.70
N GLU A 24 15.19 11.47 15.55
CA GLU A 24 15.67 11.47 16.94
C GLU A 24 14.64 12.21 17.81
N VAL A 25 14.43 11.77 19.05
CA VAL A 25 13.46 12.38 19.97
C VAL A 25 14.09 12.63 21.34
N ILE A 26 13.86 13.83 21.89
CA ILE A 26 14.20 14.16 23.27
C ILE A 26 12.96 13.92 24.11
N ALA A 27 12.96 12.83 24.87
CA ALA A 27 11.86 12.43 25.74
C ALA A 27 12.29 12.47 27.21
N SER A 28 11.34 12.68 28.12
CA SER A 28 11.57 12.63 29.56
C SER A 28 11.85 11.21 30.06
N ALA A 29 11.31 10.20 29.36
CA ALA A 29 11.63 8.78 29.54
C ALA A 29 11.34 8.01 28.24
N GLY A 30 11.90 6.82 28.06
CA GLY A 30 11.59 5.93 26.95
C GLY A 30 12.39 4.63 27.00
N GLU A 31 11.90 3.60 26.31
CA GLU A 31 12.56 2.30 26.25
C GLU A 31 12.27 1.60 24.92
N HIS A 32 13.17 0.69 24.54
CA HIS A 32 13.03 -0.18 23.38
C HIS A 32 13.23 -1.63 23.81
N TYR A 33 12.25 -2.48 23.51
CA TYR A 33 12.28 -3.91 23.77
C TYR A 33 12.12 -4.67 22.45
N ASP A 34 13.01 -5.63 22.21
CA ASP A 34 12.99 -6.50 21.05
C ASP A 34 13.21 -7.96 21.48
N ASN A 35 12.27 -8.83 21.11
CA ASN A 35 12.37 -10.27 21.35
C ASN A 35 12.27 -11.07 20.04
N GLY A 36 12.65 -10.48 18.90
CA GLY A 36 12.69 -11.09 17.56
C GLY A 36 11.32 -11.33 16.90
N THR A 37 10.26 -11.52 17.68
CA THR A 37 8.87 -11.66 17.19
C THR A 37 8.06 -10.40 17.41
N THR A 38 8.32 -9.68 18.49
CA THR A 38 7.61 -8.47 18.88
C THR A 38 8.62 -7.41 19.27
N GLN A 39 8.41 -6.22 18.71
CA GLN A 39 9.18 -5.04 19.04
C GLN A 39 8.23 -4.02 19.68
N LEU A 40 8.61 -3.49 20.84
CA LEU A 40 7.89 -2.44 21.55
C LEU A 40 8.84 -1.28 21.80
N SER A 41 8.49 -0.10 21.31
CA SER A 41 9.21 1.13 21.62
C SER A 41 8.23 2.15 22.15
N TRP A 42 8.59 2.82 23.24
CA TRP A 42 7.76 3.87 23.82
C TRP A 42 8.62 5.02 24.32
N THR A 43 8.05 6.22 24.29
CA THR A 43 8.65 7.44 24.81
C THR A 43 7.60 8.24 25.57
N LEU A 44 8.03 9.00 26.59
CA LEU A 44 7.19 9.82 27.46
C LEU A 44 7.66 11.27 27.40
N GLY A 45 6.72 12.20 27.22
CA GLY A 45 7.01 13.64 27.20
C GLY A 45 7.32 14.20 25.82
N GLU A 46 6.78 13.61 24.76
CA GLU A 46 6.78 14.21 23.43
C GLU A 46 5.95 15.50 23.42
N VAL A 47 6.59 16.61 23.04
CA VAL A 47 5.98 17.96 23.14
C VAL A 47 5.13 18.30 21.91
N VAL A 48 5.33 17.61 20.79
CA VAL A 48 4.61 17.83 19.53
C VAL A 48 4.04 16.52 19.03
N ILE A 49 2.75 16.32 19.25
CA ILE A 49 1.96 15.25 18.64
C ILE A 49 0.82 15.92 17.87
N ASP A 50 0.76 15.72 16.57
CA ASP A 50 -0.35 16.23 15.77
C ASP A 50 -0.51 15.39 14.52
N THR A 51 -1.73 14.99 14.19
CA THR A 51 -2.01 14.25 12.97
C THR A 51 -2.81 15.15 12.04
N TYR A 52 -2.20 15.52 10.92
CA TYR A 52 -2.89 16.21 9.84
C TYR A 52 -3.28 15.20 8.76
N ASP A 53 -4.57 15.09 8.49
CA ASP A 53 -5.11 14.20 7.46
C ASP A 53 -5.93 15.01 6.44
N ASN A 54 -5.58 14.86 5.16
CA ASN A 54 -6.33 15.43 4.03
C ASN A 54 -6.93 14.35 3.11
N GLY A 55 -7.17 13.15 3.63
CA GLY A 55 -7.74 11.99 2.94
C GLY A 55 -6.82 11.29 1.92
N THR A 56 -5.83 12.01 1.38
CA THR A 56 -4.81 11.48 0.45
C THR A 56 -3.43 11.36 1.10
N ASN A 57 -3.09 12.33 1.97
CA ASN A 57 -1.83 12.38 2.68
C ASN A 57 -2.10 12.49 4.17
N VAL A 58 -1.44 11.62 4.94
CA VAL A 58 -1.45 11.65 6.40
C VAL A 58 -0.06 12.12 6.83
N LEU A 59 0.00 13.27 7.48
CA LEU A 59 1.21 13.82 8.07
C LEU A 59 1.06 13.70 9.58
N THR A 60 1.72 12.72 10.20
CA THR A 60 1.76 12.63 11.65
C THR A 60 3.05 13.27 12.16
N GLN A 61 2.93 14.13 13.15
CA GLN A 61 4.03 14.59 13.98
C GLN A 61 4.17 13.57 15.12
N GLY A 62 5.34 12.98 15.23
CA GLY A 62 5.64 11.99 16.25
C GLY A 62 6.82 11.11 15.87
N PHE A 63 7.68 10.75 16.81
CA PHE A 63 8.80 9.84 16.54
C PHE A 63 8.31 8.41 16.25
N HIS A 64 7.33 7.93 17.00
CA HIS A 64 6.70 6.63 16.79
C HIS A 64 5.56 6.71 15.78
N GLN A 65 5.88 7.11 14.55
CA GLN A 65 4.93 7.05 13.44
C GLN A 65 4.88 5.63 12.88
N THR A 66 3.73 4.95 13.04
CA THR A 66 3.51 3.68 12.33
C THR A 66 3.36 3.98 10.84
N GLN A 67 4.31 3.53 10.02
CA GLN A 67 4.13 3.50 8.57
C GLN A 67 3.15 2.36 8.24
N LEU A 68 1.85 2.65 8.31
CA LEU A 68 0.79 1.74 7.91
C LEU A 68 0.77 1.63 6.38
N THR A 69 1.70 0.87 5.82
CA THR A 69 1.52 0.33 4.47
C THR A 69 0.49 -0.79 4.59
N VAL A 70 -0.79 -0.48 4.38
CA VAL A 70 -1.84 -1.49 4.26
C VAL A 70 -1.63 -2.22 2.93
N THR A 71 -0.74 -3.20 2.93
CA THR A 71 -0.67 -4.21 1.87
C THR A 71 -1.71 -5.29 2.14
N SER A 72 -2.27 -5.81 1.05
CA SER A 72 -3.28 -6.86 0.98
C SER A 72 -3.25 -7.87 2.13
N ILE A 73 -4.42 -8.20 2.68
CA ILE A 73 -4.59 -9.41 3.49
C ILE A 73 -4.56 -10.58 2.50
N GLU A 74 -3.38 -11.13 2.23
CA GLU A 74 -3.27 -12.43 1.58
C GLU A 74 -3.56 -13.52 2.62
N GLU A 75 -4.83 -13.85 2.82
CA GLU A 75 -5.16 -15.15 3.37
C GLU A 75 -4.87 -16.21 2.29
N THR A 76 -3.78 -16.93 2.54
CA THR A 76 -3.19 -18.03 1.78
C THR A 76 -4.19 -18.94 1.04
N LEU A 77 -3.92 -19.18 -0.25
CA LEU A 77 -3.76 -20.50 -0.90
C LEU A 77 -4.32 -20.49 -2.34
N SER A 78 -3.54 -19.96 -3.27
CA SER A 78 -3.25 -20.53 -4.59
C SER A 78 -2.43 -19.51 -5.34
N ASN A 79 -1.47 -19.98 -6.13
CA ASN A 79 -0.61 -19.31 -7.11
C ASN A 79 -1.38 -18.55 -8.21
N VAL A 80 -2.50 -17.91 -7.88
CA VAL A 80 -3.27 -17.05 -8.74
C VAL A 80 -2.52 -15.73 -8.83
N ARG A 81 -1.87 -15.50 -9.97
CA ARG A 81 -1.34 -14.18 -10.31
C ARG A 81 -2.52 -13.25 -10.46
N LEU A 82 -2.71 -12.35 -9.52
CA LEU A 82 -3.74 -11.35 -9.57
C LEU A 82 -3.10 -9.97 -9.52
N ASN A 83 -3.42 -9.13 -10.49
CA ASN A 83 -2.93 -7.77 -10.55
C ASN A 83 -4.09 -6.83 -10.86
N MET A 84 -4.14 -5.67 -10.19
CA MET A 84 -5.21 -4.70 -10.37
C MET A 84 -4.64 -3.29 -10.53
N TYR A 85 -5.02 -2.61 -11.61
CA TYR A 85 -4.46 -1.31 -11.93
C TYR A 85 -5.38 -0.45 -12.81
N PRO A 86 -5.25 0.89 -12.76
CA PRO A 86 -4.49 1.63 -11.75
C PRO A 86 -5.20 1.58 -10.39
N ASN A 87 -4.44 1.60 -9.30
CA ASN A 87 -4.95 1.85 -7.95
C ASN A 87 -4.07 2.94 -7.33
N PRO A 88 -4.55 4.19 -7.15
CA PRO A 88 -5.95 4.64 -7.29
C PRO A 88 -6.51 4.65 -8.73
N THR A 89 -7.82 4.45 -8.88
CA THR A 89 -8.56 4.49 -10.17
C THR A 89 -9.53 5.66 -10.23
N SER A 90 -9.76 6.22 -11.43
CA SER A 90 -10.74 7.28 -11.68
C SER A 90 -11.97 6.80 -12.45
N GLU A 91 -11.80 6.00 -13.50
CA GLU A 91 -12.90 5.61 -14.40
C GLU A 91 -13.00 4.10 -14.60
N LEU A 92 -11.87 3.43 -14.78
CA LEU A 92 -11.79 2.01 -15.08
C LEU A 92 -10.75 1.35 -14.18
N LEU A 93 -11.08 0.21 -13.59
CA LEU A 93 -10.14 -0.66 -12.90
C LEU A 93 -9.93 -1.92 -13.74
N ASN A 94 -8.69 -2.16 -14.17
CA ASN A 94 -8.31 -3.37 -14.85
C ASN A 94 -7.91 -4.42 -13.83
N ILE A 95 -8.38 -5.65 -14.04
CA ILE A 95 -8.05 -6.83 -13.26
C ILE A 95 -7.42 -7.82 -14.23
N GLU A 96 -6.15 -8.15 -13.98
CA GLU A 96 -5.44 -9.22 -14.67
C GLU A 96 -5.38 -10.43 -13.77
N LEU A 97 -5.87 -11.56 -14.29
CA LEU A 97 -5.86 -12.85 -13.63
C LEU A 97 -4.90 -13.78 -14.36
N GLY A 98 -4.25 -14.66 -13.60
CA GLY A 98 -3.59 -15.85 -14.13
C GLY A 98 -4.61 -16.82 -14.73
N ASN A 99 -4.16 -18.01 -15.10
CA ASN A 99 -5.07 -19.05 -15.61
C ASN A 99 -6.11 -19.41 -14.54
N ASN A 100 -7.31 -18.84 -14.65
CA ASN A 100 -8.48 -19.24 -13.87
C ASN A 100 -9.19 -20.38 -14.62
N GLU A 101 -9.27 -21.56 -14.03
CA GLU A 101 -9.94 -22.71 -14.64
C GLU A 101 -11.45 -22.73 -14.36
N SER A 102 -11.91 -21.80 -13.54
CA SER A 102 -13.26 -21.74 -12.98
C SER A 102 -13.80 -20.32 -13.01
N ASP A 103 -15.11 -20.21 -13.02
CA ASP A 103 -15.82 -18.95 -12.94
C ASP A 103 -15.56 -18.25 -11.61
N ILE A 104 -15.42 -16.93 -11.65
CA ILE A 104 -15.15 -16.10 -10.48
C ILE A 104 -16.31 -15.13 -10.27
N GLU A 105 -16.85 -15.11 -9.07
CA GLU A 105 -17.79 -14.09 -8.61
C GLU A 105 -16.99 -12.89 -8.07
N LEU A 106 -17.20 -11.72 -8.67
CA LEU A 106 -16.58 -10.46 -8.28
C LEU A 106 -17.61 -9.57 -7.62
N LYS A 107 -17.31 -9.10 -6.42
CA LYS A 107 -18.15 -8.17 -5.64
C LYS A 107 -17.33 -6.97 -5.21
N LEU A 108 -17.90 -5.78 -5.33
CA LEU A 108 -17.31 -4.53 -4.84
C LEU A 108 -18.19 -3.99 -3.71
N PHE A 109 -17.57 -3.70 -2.57
CA PHE A 109 -18.23 -3.17 -1.37
C PHE A 109 -17.67 -1.81 -1.01
N ASP A 110 -18.52 -0.91 -0.51
CA ASP A 110 -18.03 0.29 0.18
C ASP A 110 -17.50 -0.07 1.59
N MET A 111 -16.88 0.89 2.28
CA MET A 111 -16.36 0.68 3.65
C MET A 111 -17.47 0.42 4.69
N GLY A 112 -18.73 0.70 4.36
CA GLY A 112 -19.89 0.34 5.18
C GLY A 112 -20.41 -1.08 4.93
N GLY A 113 -19.80 -1.83 4.01
CA GLY A 113 -20.21 -3.18 3.63
C GLY A 113 -21.36 -3.24 2.61
N LYS A 114 -21.77 -2.11 2.04
CA LYS A 114 -22.81 -2.09 1.00
C LYS A 114 -22.23 -2.58 -0.32
N LEU A 115 -22.91 -3.54 -0.95
CA LEU A 115 -22.58 -4.01 -2.30
C LEU A 115 -22.88 -2.91 -3.32
N VAL A 116 -21.86 -2.44 -4.04
CA VAL A 116 -21.96 -1.37 -5.05
C VAL A 116 -21.82 -1.89 -6.48
N TYR A 117 -21.15 -3.01 -6.69
CA TYR A 117 -21.02 -3.67 -7.99
C TYR A 117 -20.87 -5.17 -7.81
N THR A 118 -21.45 -5.95 -8.71
CA THR A 118 -21.27 -7.40 -8.76
C THR A 118 -21.27 -7.86 -10.21
N ASN A 119 -20.38 -8.80 -10.53
CA ASN A 119 -20.37 -9.45 -11.83
C ASN A 119 -19.65 -10.80 -11.77
N LYS A 120 -19.74 -11.56 -12.85
CA LYS A 120 -19.08 -12.84 -13.03
C LYS A 120 -17.97 -12.69 -14.06
N ILE A 121 -16.79 -13.24 -13.75
CA ILE A 121 -15.69 -13.43 -14.69
C ILE A 121 -15.72 -14.89 -15.13
N GLU A 122 -15.77 -15.13 -16.44
CA GLU A 122 -15.88 -16.49 -16.98
C GLU A 122 -14.55 -17.26 -16.82
N ALA A 123 -14.63 -18.59 -16.77
CA ALA A 123 -13.46 -19.45 -16.83
C ALA A 123 -12.54 -19.11 -18.01
N TYR A 124 -11.23 -19.16 -17.79
CA TYR A 124 -10.16 -18.82 -18.73
C TYR A 124 -10.06 -17.34 -19.15
N GLN A 125 -10.88 -16.47 -18.57
CA GLN A 125 -10.77 -15.03 -18.79
C GLN A 125 -9.64 -14.42 -17.96
N THR A 126 -8.57 -14.00 -18.64
CA THR A 126 -7.36 -13.44 -18.02
C THR A 126 -7.41 -11.94 -17.76
N LYS A 127 -8.40 -11.23 -18.33
CA LYS A 127 -8.57 -9.78 -18.16
C LYS A 127 -10.03 -9.41 -17.96
N TYR A 128 -10.29 -8.57 -16.98
CA TYR A 128 -11.62 -8.03 -16.70
C TYR A 128 -11.53 -6.54 -16.38
N VAL A 129 -12.53 -5.76 -16.81
CA VAL A 129 -12.59 -4.31 -16.58
C VAL A 129 -13.81 -4.00 -15.73
N VAL A 130 -13.59 -3.37 -14.58
CA VAL A 130 -14.66 -2.87 -13.72
C VAL A 130 -14.91 -1.40 -14.04
N PRO A 131 -16.13 -1.02 -14.47
CA PRO A 131 -16.50 0.37 -14.64
C PRO A 131 -16.68 1.05 -13.26
N MET A 132 -15.89 2.10 -13.01
CA MET A 132 -15.88 2.85 -11.74
C MET A 132 -16.51 4.25 -11.88
N ASN A 133 -17.02 4.59 -13.06
CA ASN A 133 -17.63 5.88 -13.37
C ASN A 133 -18.87 6.22 -12.51
N ALA A 134 -19.70 5.21 -12.21
CA ALA A 134 -20.91 5.38 -11.39
C ALA A 134 -20.64 5.23 -9.88
N VAL A 135 -19.39 4.97 -9.49
CA VAL A 135 -18.98 4.72 -8.10
C VAL A 135 -18.44 6.02 -7.50
N ALA A 136 -18.92 6.38 -6.30
CA ALA A 136 -18.49 7.60 -5.61
C ALA A 136 -17.00 7.54 -5.23
N THR A 137 -16.34 8.70 -5.11
CA THR A 137 -14.97 8.81 -4.61
C THR A 137 -14.85 8.21 -3.21
N GLY A 138 -13.85 7.38 -2.95
CA GLY A 138 -13.66 6.72 -1.67
C GLY A 138 -12.87 5.41 -1.74
N ASN A 139 -12.81 4.71 -0.59
CA ASN A 139 -12.20 3.39 -0.48
C ASN A 139 -13.26 2.30 -0.66
N TYR A 140 -12.88 1.21 -1.34
CA TYR A 140 -13.74 0.06 -1.62
C TYR A 140 -12.98 -1.25 -1.37
N LEU A 141 -13.72 -2.31 -1.08
CA LEU A 141 -13.20 -3.68 -1.04
C LEU A 141 -13.70 -4.44 -2.25
N ILE A 142 -12.79 -5.02 -3.03
CA ILE A 142 -13.13 -5.96 -4.09
C ILE A 142 -12.88 -7.37 -3.58
N GLN A 143 -13.94 -8.17 -3.51
CA GLN A 143 -13.91 -9.58 -3.16
C GLN A 143 -14.07 -10.41 -4.43
N MET A 144 -13.23 -11.43 -4.57
CA MET A 144 -13.29 -12.38 -5.68
C MET A 144 -13.27 -13.80 -5.14
N SER A 145 -14.32 -14.56 -5.46
CA SER A 145 -14.47 -15.95 -5.04
C SER A 145 -14.72 -16.84 -6.25
N SER A 146 -13.87 -17.84 -6.43
CA SER A 146 -14.05 -18.89 -7.44
C SER A 146 -15.18 -19.84 -7.03
N VAL A 147 -15.97 -20.30 -8.01
CA VAL A 147 -17.05 -21.27 -7.79
C VAL A 147 -16.52 -22.62 -7.25
N ASP A 148 -15.28 -22.99 -7.58
CA ASP A 148 -14.65 -24.20 -7.06
C ASP A 148 -14.10 -24.06 -5.63
N GLY A 149 -14.20 -22.87 -5.04
CA GLY A 149 -13.74 -22.55 -3.69
C GLY A 149 -12.22 -22.46 -3.53
N LYS A 150 -11.43 -22.65 -4.59
CA LYS A 150 -9.95 -22.62 -4.52
C LYS A 150 -9.38 -21.22 -4.39
N MET A 151 -10.15 -20.20 -4.78
CA MET A 151 -9.75 -18.81 -4.71
C MET A 151 -10.81 -18.03 -3.94
N ASN A 152 -10.39 -17.37 -2.88
CA ASN A 152 -11.17 -16.35 -2.19
C ASN A 152 -10.22 -15.26 -1.72
N THR A 153 -10.28 -14.09 -2.34
CA THR A 153 -9.40 -12.97 -2.02
C THR A 153 -10.18 -11.67 -1.91
N THR A 154 -9.70 -10.77 -1.05
CA THR A 154 -10.27 -9.44 -0.88
C THR A 154 -9.17 -8.39 -0.94
N HIS A 155 -9.33 -7.38 -1.80
CA HIS A 155 -8.36 -6.30 -1.97
C HIS A 155 -8.99 -4.93 -1.79
N LYS A 156 -8.21 -3.99 -1.27
CA LYS A 156 -8.61 -2.58 -1.16
C LYS A 156 -8.35 -1.84 -2.48
N VAL A 157 -9.35 -1.14 -2.99
CA VAL A 157 -9.27 -0.27 -4.17
C VAL A 157 -9.64 1.15 -3.79
N MET A 158 -8.87 2.13 -4.23
CA MET A 158 -9.14 3.54 -4.02
C MET A 158 -9.70 4.18 -5.29
N LYS A 159 -10.90 4.76 -5.20
CA LYS A 159 -11.52 5.58 -6.26
C LYS A 159 -11.26 7.05 -5.99
N VAL A 160 -10.67 7.73 -6.97
CA VAL A 160 -10.44 9.19 -6.96
C VAL A 160 -11.34 9.90 -7.97
N GLY A 161 -11.59 11.21 -7.77
CA GLY A 161 -12.30 12.03 -8.75
C GLY A 161 -11.52 12.17 -10.07
N VAL A 162 -12.21 12.47 -11.17
CA VAL A 162 -11.53 12.84 -12.42
C VAL A 162 -10.96 14.24 -12.23
N ALA A 163 -9.64 14.39 -12.32
CA ALA A 163 -9.01 15.71 -12.36
C ALA A 163 -9.46 16.41 -13.65
N GLN A 164 -10.09 17.58 -13.51
CA GLN A 164 -10.43 18.45 -14.64
C GLN A 164 -9.21 19.17 -15.19
#